data_AF-A0A238Z5V7-F1
#
_entry.id   AF-A0A238Z5V7-F1
#
_cell.length_a   1.000
_cell.length_b   1.000
_cell.length_c   1.000
_cell.angle_alpha   90.00
_cell.angle_beta   90.00
_cell.angle_gamma   90.00
#
_symmetry.space_group_name_H-M   'P 1'
#
loop_
_entity.id
_entity.type
_entity.pdbx_description
1 polymer ?
#
loop_
_entity_poly.entity_id
_entity_poly.type
_entity_poly.pdbx_seq_one_letter_code
_entity_poly.pdbx_strand_id
1 'polypeptide(L)'
;MTDSPTARLIAEAIDASGKTQTEIANEVGFERSNVISMLKTGVMRMPIERIPAFSRATGIDPLMLTRVAMTEYMPETWNAISQTVEPVPEAQINIRGPQPAVDRFKRLCGAERRTYFETLERMMDVWEARFDQLIEEQRD
;
A
#
# COMPACT_ATOMS: atom_id res chain seq x y z
N MET A 1 1.04 15.19 -22.54
CA MET A 1 0.89 14.24 -21.42
C MET A 1 1.45 12.92 -21.89
N THR A 2 2.40 12.36 -21.16
CA THR A 2 2.99 11.06 -21.47
C THR A 2 2.00 9.95 -21.17
N ASP A 3 1.91 8.94 -22.04
CA ASP A 3 1.02 7.79 -21.85
C ASP A 3 1.57 6.75 -20.87
N SER A 4 2.68 7.04 -20.20
CA SER A 4 3.32 6.13 -19.25
C SER A 4 2.50 6.05 -17.95
N PRO A 5 1.92 4.88 -17.59
CA PRO A 5 1.27 4.69 -16.30
C PRO A 5 2.23 4.94 -15.13
N THR A 6 3.50 4.58 -15.26
CA THR A 6 4.50 4.84 -14.21
C THR A 6 4.74 6.34 -14.03
N ALA A 7 4.87 7.11 -15.13
CA ALA A 7 5.07 8.55 -15.04
C ALA A 7 3.88 9.27 -14.39
N ARG A 8 2.64 8.84 -14.69
CA ARG A 8 1.43 9.35 -14.03
C ARG A 8 1.46 9.08 -12.52
N LEU A 9 1.78 7.86 -12.13
CA LEU A 9 1.85 7.49 -10.71
C LEU A 9 2.95 8.26 -9.96
N ILE A 10 4.09 8.51 -10.61
CA ILE A 10 5.16 9.37 -10.07
C ILE A 10 4.67 10.82 -9.93
N ALA A 11 3.96 11.35 -10.92
CA ALA A 11 3.42 12.69 -10.88
C ALA A 11 2.46 12.87 -9.70
N GLU A 12 1.55 11.92 -9.52
CA GLU A 12 0.60 11.87 -8.39
C GLU A 12 1.33 11.77 -7.05
N ALA A 13 2.34 10.91 -6.93
CA ALA A 13 3.13 10.77 -5.70
C ALA A 13 3.88 12.06 -5.33
N ILE A 14 4.47 12.74 -6.32
CA ILE A 14 5.13 14.03 -6.10
C ILE A 14 4.12 15.06 -5.61
N ASP A 15 2.97 15.17 -6.29
CA ASP A 15 1.96 16.19 -5.98
C ASP A 15 1.30 15.92 -4.61
N ALA A 16 1.09 14.65 -4.25
CA ALA A 16 0.55 14.24 -2.95
C ALA A 16 1.55 14.40 -1.78
N SER A 17 2.86 14.33 -2.05
CA SER A 17 3.89 14.41 -1.00
C SER A 17 3.99 15.79 -0.34
N GLY A 18 3.50 16.85 -1.00
CA GLY A 18 3.66 18.23 -0.56
C GLY A 18 5.10 18.76 -0.62
N LYS A 19 6.06 17.95 -1.09
CA LYS A 19 7.48 18.33 -1.21
C LYS A 19 7.79 18.92 -2.58
N THR A 20 8.78 19.79 -2.61
CA THR A 20 9.35 20.29 -3.87
C THR A 20 10.13 19.19 -4.59
N GLN A 21 10.25 19.31 -5.90
CA GLN A 21 11.05 18.36 -6.71
C GLN A 21 12.52 18.34 -6.28
N THR A 22 13.06 19.47 -5.81
CA THR A 22 14.44 19.56 -5.30
C THR A 22 14.62 18.79 -3.99
N GLU A 23 13.67 18.90 -3.05
CA GLU A 23 13.70 18.13 -1.80
C GLU A 23 13.65 16.63 -2.08
N ILE A 24 12.73 16.20 -2.96
CA ILE A 24 12.62 14.79 -3.37
C ILE A 24 13.92 14.32 -4.04
N ALA A 25 14.50 15.12 -4.95
CA ALA A 25 15.75 14.76 -5.62
C ALA A 25 16.90 14.53 -4.62
N ASN A 26 17.02 15.42 -3.63
CA ASN A 26 18.03 15.33 -2.58
C ASN A 26 17.82 14.09 -1.69
N GLU A 27 16.59 13.83 -1.24
CA GLU A 27 16.26 12.67 -0.39
C GLU A 27 16.47 11.34 -1.12
N VAL A 28 16.17 11.28 -2.42
CA VAL A 28 16.39 10.07 -3.24
C VAL A 28 17.87 9.87 -3.60
N GLY A 29 18.66 10.94 -3.51
CA GLY A 29 20.08 10.95 -3.86
C GLY A 29 20.33 11.05 -5.37
N PHE A 30 19.50 11.81 -6.08
CA PHE A 30 19.76 12.17 -7.48
C PHE A 30 20.70 13.36 -7.56
N GLU A 31 21.79 13.24 -8.33
CA GLU A 31 22.80 14.30 -8.48
C GLU A 31 22.25 15.56 -9.16
N ARG A 32 21.23 15.41 -10.02
CA ARG A 32 20.65 16.51 -10.79
C ARG A 32 19.19 16.69 -10.41
N SER A 33 18.81 17.91 -10.05
CA SER A 33 17.45 18.28 -9.66
C SER A 33 16.42 18.07 -10.78
N ASN A 34 16.84 18.12 -12.05
CA ASN A 34 15.95 17.92 -13.20
C ASN A 34 15.48 16.46 -13.38
N VAL A 35 16.06 15.49 -12.67
CA VAL A 35 15.67 14.08 -12.77
C VAL A 35 14.21 13.89 -12.38
N ILE A 36 13.74 14.53 -11.31
CA ILE A 36 12.35 14.39 -10.86
C ILE A 36 11.37 14.91 -11.92
N SER A 37 11.68 16.02 -12.59
CA SER A 37 10.88 16.53 -13.71
C SER A 37 10.86 15.56 -14.90
N MET A 38 12.01 14.97 -15.25
CA MET A 38 12.09 13.98 -16.33
C MET A 38 11.32 12.70 -16.01
N LEU A 39 11.32 12.26 -14.75
CA LEU A 39 10.50 11.14 -14.27
C LEU A 39 9.00 11.47 -14.32
N LYS A 40 8.62 12.64 -13.81
CA LYS A 40 7.22 13.14 -13.82
C LYS A 40 6.65 13.24 -15.24
N THR A 41 7.50 13.62 -16.20
CA THR A 41 7.13 13.74 -17.62
C THR A 41 7.36 12.47 -18.42
N GLY A 42 7.86 11.38 -17.82
CA GLY A 42 8.14 10.11 -18.50
C GLY A 42 9.24 10.17 -19.57
N VAL A 43 10.00 11.27 -19.64
CA VAL A 43 11.20 11.40 -20.50
C VAL A 43 12.28 10.42 -20.03
N MET A 44 12.36 10.20 -18.72
CA MET A 44 13.21 9.21 -18.09
C MET A 44 12.35 8.16 -17.38
N ARG A 45 12.74 6.89 -17.48
CA ARG A 45 12.12 5.80 -16.71
C ARG A 45 12.62 5.81 -15.26
N MET A 46 11.75 5.44 -14.33
CA MET A 46 12.14 5.22 -12.94
C MET A 46 13.13 4.04 -12.85
N PRO A 47 14.34 4.23 -12.34
CA PRO A 47 15.23 3.11 -12.05
C PRO A 47 14.62 2.26 -10.92
N ILE A 48 14.45 0.97 -11.16
CA ILE A 48 13.74 0.06 -10.23
C ILE A 48 14.40 0.05 -8.85
N GLU A 49 15.72 0.11 -8.81
CA GLU A 49 16.53 0.18 -7.60
C GLU A 49 16.35 1.48 -6.79
N ARG A 50 15.83 2.54 -7.42
CA ARG A 50 15.56 3.83 -6.76
C ARG A 50 14.14 3.93 -6.21
N ILE A 51 13.25 3.00 -6.56
CA ILE A 51 11.86 2.98 -6.07
C ILE A 51 11.78 3.04 -4.55
N PRO A 52 12.54 2.25 -3.75
CA PRO A 52 12.44 2.33 -2.29
C PRO A 52 12.81 3.70 -1.72
N ALA A 53 13.80 4.38 -2.31
CA ALA A 53 14.20 5.71 -1.89
C ALA A 53 13.14 6.75 -2.29
N PHE A 54 12.61 6.66 -3.50
CA PHE A 54 11.51 7.50 -3.97
C PHE A 54 10.25 7.35 -3.11
N SER A 55 9.89 6.12 -2.75
CA SER A 55 8.78 5.81 -1.85
C SER A 55 8.95 6.41 -0.46
N ARG A 56 10.15 6.34 0.13
CA ARG A 56 10.42 7.02 1.41
C ARG A 56 10.29 8.54 1.29
N ALA A 57 10.73 9.10 0.16
CA ALA A 57 10.68 10.55 -0.05
C ALA A 57 9.24 11.06 -0.28
N THR A 58 8.41 10.32 -1.00
CA THR A 58 7.07 10.75 -1.44
C THR A 58 5.90 10.14 -0.68
N GLY A 59 6.12 9.03 0.03
CA GLY A 59 5.09 8.28 0.76
C GLY A 59 4.31 7.26 -0.08
N ILE A 60 4.58 7.14 -1.38
CA ILE A 60 3.93 6.13 -2.22
C ILE A 60 4.34 4.70 -1.82
N ASP A 61 3.38 3.77 -1.83
CA ASP A 61 3.65 2.35 -1.61
C ASP A 61 4.71 1.84 -2.62
N PRO A 62 5.87 1.36 -2.15
CA PRO A 62 6.93 0.85 -3.02
C PRO A 62 6.49 -0.37 -3.83
N LEU A 63 5.59 -1.22 -3.31
CA LEU A 63 5.12 -2.39 -4.04
C LEU A 63 4.22 -1.99 -5.21
N MET A 64 3.30 -1.06 -4.99
CA MET A 64 2.47 -0.47 -6.05
C MET A 64 3.32 0.12 -7.18
N LEU A 65 4.28 1.00 -6.85
CA LEU A 65 5.13 1.64 -7.85
C LEU A 65 6.01 0.61 -8.59
N THR A 66 6.56 -0.38 -7.87
CA THR A 66 7.35 -1.46 -8.47
C THR A 66 6.52 -2.29 -9.45
N ARG A 67 5.29 -2.66 -9.06
CA ARG A 67 4.38 -3.43 -9.91
C ARG A 67 4.10 -2.71 -11.21
N VAL A 68 3.73 -1.42 -11.15
CA VAL A 68 3.40 -0.62 -12.33
C VAL A 68 4.63 -0.43 -13.21
N ALA A 69 5.78 -0.05 -12.63
CA ALA A 69 7.03 0.12 -13.36
C ALA A 69 7.50 -1.17 -14.04
N MET A 70 7.47 -2.30 -13.34
CA MET A 70 7.88 -3.58 -13.88
C MET A 70 6.93 -4.10 -14.97
N THR A 71 5.62 -3.90 -14.80
CA THR A 71 4.61 -4.27 -15.81
C THR A 71 4.81 -3.47 -17.09
N GLU A 72 5.13 -2.18 -16.97
CA GLU A 72 5.35 -1.30 -18.12
C GLU A 72 6.72 -1.54 -18.80
N TYR A 73 7.78 -1.66 -18.01
CA TYR A 73 9.15 -1.67 -18.54
C TYR A 73 9.64 -3.05 -18.93
N MET A 74 9.21 -4.09 -18.20
CA MET A 74 9.74 -5.45 -18.27
C MET A 74 8.63 -6.50 -17.98
N PRO A 75 7.55 -6.54 -18.78
CA PRO A 75 6.38 -7.36 -18.51
C PRO A 75 6.72 -8.84 -18.33
N GLU A 76 7.64 -9.39 -19.12
CA GLU A 76 7.99 -10.82 -19.02
C GLU A 76 8.83 -11.14 -17.78
N THR A 77 9.69 -10.21 -17.35
CA THR A 77 10.39 -10.35 -16.08
C THR A 77 9.42 -10.27 -14.92
N TRP A 78 8.48 -9.31 -14.96
CA TRP A 78 7.44 -9.21 -13.94
C TRP A 78 6.58 -10.48 -13.89
N ASN A 79 6.12 -11.00 -15.03
CA ASN A 79 5.33 -12.22 -15.10
C ASN A 79 6.08 -13.42 -14.52
N ALA A 80 7.39 -13.54 -14.79
CA ALA A 80 8.21 -14.62 -14.26
C ALA A 80 8.41 -14.56 -12.72
N ILE A 81 8.49 -13.36 -12.14
CA ILE A 81 8.77 -13.18 -10.70
C ILE A 81 7.55 -12.84 -9.84
N SER A 82 6.43 -12.42 -10.44
CA SER A 82 5.20 -12.10 -9.70
C SER A 82 4.38 -13.35 -9.40
N GLN A 83 4.57 -14.42 -10.17
CA GLN A 83 4.00 -15.74 -9.88
C GLN A 83 4.61 -16.40 -8.63
N THR A 84 5.72 -15.87 -8.10
CA THR A 84 6.37 -16.33 -6.87
C THR A 84 6.06 -15.45 -5.66
N VAL A 85 5.22 -14.42 -5.80
CA VAL A 85 4.62 -13.75 -4.64
C VAL A 85 3.51 -14.66 -4.14
N GLU A 86 3.86 -15.59 -3.26
CA GLU A 86 2.86 -16.37 -2.52
C GLU A 86 1.83 -15.41 -1.90
N PRO A 87 0.54 -15.79 -1.83
CA PRO A 87 -0.39 -15.08 -0.97
C PRO A 87 0.27 -14.92 0.39
N VAL A 88 0.18 -13.72 0.99
CA VAL A 88 0.64 -13.48 2.37
C VAL A 88 0.20 -14.70 3.18
N PRO A 89 1.13 -15.50 3.75
CA PRO A 89 0.75 -16.70 4.48
C PRO A 89 -0.33 -16.28 5.46
N GLU A 90 -1.49 -16.95 5.43
CA GLU A 90 -2.60 -16.64 6.33
C GLU A 90 -2.02 -16.43 7.73
N ALA A 91 -1.98 -15.18 8.18
CA ALA A 91 -1.35 -14.87 9.45
C ALA A 91 -2.18 -15.57 10.52
N GLN A 92 -1.63 -16.61 11.13
CA GLN A 92 -2.34 -17.33 12.19
C GLN A 92 -2.45 -16.41 13.41
N ILE A 93 -3.65 -15.85 13.62
CA ILE A 93 -3.93 -15.05 14.83
C ILE A 93 -3.97 -15.99 16.03
N ASN A 94 -3.02 -15.84 16.95
CA ASN A 94 -3.07 -16.52 18.24
C ASN A 94 -3.70 -15.60 19.31
N ILE A 95 -4.86 -15.98 19.83
CA ILE A 95 -5.56 -15.22 20.85
C ILE A 95 -5.19 -15.74 22.24
N ARG A 96 -4.69 -14.85 23.11
CA ARG A 96 -4.40 -15.13 24.52
C ARG A 96 -5.27 -14.26 25.41
N GLY A 97 -5.81 -14.85 26.48
CA GLY A 97 -6.67 -14.15 27.44
C GLY A 97 -7.42 -15.12 28.35
N PRO A 98 -8.34 -14.63 29.20
CA PRO A 98 -9.19 -15.48 30.02
C PRO A 98 -9.95 -16.49 29.16
N GLN A 99 -9.86 -17.78 29.53
CA GLN A 99 -10.42 -18.88 28.75
C GLN A 99 -11.90 -18.68 28.35
N PRO A 100 -12.79 -18.16 29.21
CA PRO A 100 -14.18 -17.93 28.84
C PRO A 100 -14.37 -16.97 27.65
N ALA A 101 -13.51 -15.95 27.54
CA ALA A 101 -13.57 -14.99 26.43
C ALA A 101 -13.07 -15.61 25.13
N VAL A 102 -11.98 -16.39 25.21
CA VAL A 102 -11.43 -17.12 24.07
C VAL A 102 -12.44 -18.15 23.55
N ASP A 103 -13.09 -18.91 24.42
CA ASP A 103 -14.08 -19.92 24.04
C ASP A 103 -15.35 -19.29 23.43
N ARG A 104 -15.75 -18.11 23.93
CA ARG A 104 -16.83 -17.32 23.31
C ARG A 104 -16.46 -16.91 21.88
N PHE A 105 -15.25 -16.38 21.66
CA PHE A 105 -14.79 -15.99 20.33
C PHE A 105 -14.68 -17.19 19.38
N LYS A 106 -14.13 -18.31 19.84
CA LYS A 106 -14.04 -19.55 19.05
C LYS A 106 -15.41 -20.05 18.58
N ARG A 107 -16.43 -19.98 19.44
CA ARG A 107 -17.81 -20.32 19.07
C ARG A 107 -18.38 -19.39 18.02
N LEU A 108 -18.09 -18.10 18.12
CA LEU A 108 -18.53 -17.10 17.15
C LEU A 108 -17.94 -17.36 15.76
N CYS A 109 -16.64 -17.70 15.68
CA CYS A 109 -15.99 -18.08 14.42
C CYS A 109 -16.57 -19.40 13.86
N GLY A 110 -16.79 -20.39 14.74
CA GLY A 110 -17.26 -21.72 14.37
C GLY A 110 -18.70 -21.76 13.85
N ALA A 111 -19.57 -20.85 14.30
CA ALA A 111 -20.97 -20.79 13.88
C ALA A 111 -21.15 -20.53 12.37
N GLU A 112 -20.19 -19.84 11.75
CA GLU A 112 -20.26 -19.42 10.35
C GLU A 112 -19.15 -20.04 9.48
N ARG A 113 -18.42 -21.05 9.99
CA ARG A 113 -17.27 -21.69 9.34
C ARG A 113 -16.20 -20.69 8.87
N ARG A 114 -15.93 -19.65 9.65
CA ARG A 114 -14.97 -18.60 9.31
C ARG A 114 -13.65 -18.76 10.03
N THR A 115 -12.61 -18.20 9.42
CA THR A 115 -11.33 -18.01 10.09
C THR A 115 -11.44 -16.93 11.17
N TYR A 116 -10.45 -16.89 12.07
CA TYR A 116 -10.38 -15.82 13.08
C TYR A 116 -10.16 -14.46 12.43
N PHE A 117 -9.43 -14.41 11.33
CA PHE A 117 -9.15 -13.18 10.59
C PHE A 117 -10.42 -12.59 9.99
N GLU A 118 -11.18 -13.37 9.23
CA GLU A 118 -12.46 -12.93 8.62
C GLU A 118 -13.48 -12.48 9.68
N THR A 119 -13.47 -13.16 10.84
CA THR A 119 -14.34 -12.79 11.96
C THR A 119 -13.92 -11.46 12.57
N LEU A 120 -12.61 -11.25 12.73
CA LEU A 120 -12.05 -10.01 13.27
C LEU A 120 -12.34 -8.82 12.35
N GLU A 121 -12.13 -8.98 11.04
CA GLU A 121 -12.38 -7.94 10.03
C GLU A 121 -13.84 -7.44 10.13
N ARG A 122 -14.81 -8.36 10.15
CA ARG A 122 -16.21 -7.99 10.34
C ARG A 122 -16.51 -7.30 11.66
N MET A 123 -15.83 -7.71 12.74
CA MET A 123 -16.01 -7.06 14.03
C MET A 123 -15.47 -5.63 14.01
N MET A 124 -14.38 -5.38 13.27
CA MET A 124 -13.84 -4.05 13.04
C MET A 124 -14.82 -3.21 12.22
N ASP A 125 -15.33 -3.73 11.11
CA ASP A 125 -16.33 -3.03 10.28
C ASP A 125 -17.56 -2.58 11.09
N VAL A 126 -18.08 -3.47 11.94
CA VAL A 126 -19.23 -3.18 12.80
C VAL A 126 -18.88 -2.17 13.88
N TRP A 127 -17.67 -2.25 14.44
CA TRP A 127 -17.21 -1.31 15.47
C TRP A 127 -17.01 0.09 14.88
N GLU A 128 -16.39 0.20 13.71
CA GLU A 128 -16.18 1.44 12.97
C GLU A 128 -17.52 2.07 12.57
N ALA A 129 -18.41 1.30 11.93
CA ALA A 129 -19.73 1.80 11.55
C ALA A 129 -20.55 2.30 12.76
N ARG A 130 -20.45 1.61 13.91
CA ARG A 130 -21.12 2.04 15.15
C ARG A 130 -20.43 3.27 15.77
N PHE A 131 -19.12 3.36 15.68
CA PHE A 131 -18.35 4.48 16.21
C PHE A 131 -18.65 5.76 15.41
N ASP A 132 -18.73 5.65 14.10
CA ASP A 132 -19.11 6.75 13.20
C ASP A 132 -20.53 7.25 13.50
N GLN A 133 -21.50 6.34 13.67
CA GLN A 133 -22.86 6.69 14.07
C GLN A 133 -22.91 7.45 15.41
N LEU A 134 -22.11 7.02 16.40
CA LEU A 134 -22.04 7.69 17.70
C LEU A 134 -21.40 9.08 17.62
N ILE A 135 -20.47 9.30 16.69
CA ILE A 135 -19.87 10.62 16.45
C ILE A 135 -20.87 11.55 15.77
N GLU A 136 -21.66 11.04 14.83
CA GLU A 136 -22.70 11.80 14.14
C GLU A 136 -23.83 12.22 15.10
N GLU A 137 -24.30 11.32 15.97
CA GLU A 137 -25.34 11.60 16.98
C GLU A 137 -24.91 12.62 18.05
N GLN A 138 -23.62 12.87 18.22
CA GLN A 138 -23.08 13.88 19.15
C GLN A 138 -22.77 15.22 18.46
N ARG A 139 -22.98 15.32 17.14
CA ARG A 139 -22.73 16.52 16.33
C ARG A 139 -24.00 17.34 16.02
N ASP A 140 -25.17 16.81 16.36
CA ASP A 140 -26.47 17.48 16.39
C ASP A 140 -26.82 17.96 17.81
#